data_AF-A0A536V7K9-F1
#
_entry.id   AF-A0A536V7K9-F1
#
_cell.length_a   1.000
_cell.length_b   1.000
_cell.length_c   1.000
_cell.angle_alpha   90.00
_cell.angle_beta   90.00
_cell.angle_gamma   90.00
#
_symmetry.space_group_name_H-M   'P 1'
#
loop_
_entity.id
_entity.type
_entity.pdbx_description
1 polymer ?
#
loop_
_entity_poly.entity_id
_entity_poly.type
_entity_poly.pdbx_seq_one_letter_code
_entity_poly.pdbx_strand_id
1 'polypeptide(L)'
;MSEPAAPRYTPQDTLFLWLLAVPERPLLIGELNTVRTLRGVSLRYDASWLERGFALSEDLPLVPQEFLPQERDTAAGAVDDARPDRWGERVIRFVDKPPRLSLLEYLYFAGDDRFGALGVSTSAERYEPRRFSPLPTLQEAPAVHELVRKVLANEPIPDAQKRLISPGVTMGGARPKALLDISGEQWVVKFSEGEPIDAPLIEHATMTLAARAGIRVAQTMPIRLVDGHAVAVKRFDRQGGRRVHALSACVALKAAGEPFGYPELAQLLRRRGVVEGDVHTAQMRELFRRMVFNILMDNTDDHEKNHVLLVDEAQHYALSPAFDLLPSGQALGYQQMRVGTHEADSTLANAMSMCA
;
A
#
# COMPACT_ATOMS: atom_id res chain seq x y z
N MET A 1 -7.04 -2.91 40.76
CA MET A 1 -8.24 -3.02 39.92
C MET A 1 -7.79 -3.45 38.55
N SER A 2 -8.07 -4.70 38.16
CA SER A 2 -7.81 -5.19 36.81
C SER A 2 -8.67 -4.40 35.82
N GLU A 3 -8.05 -3.80 34.81
CA GLU A 3 -8.78 -3.26 33.66
C GLU A 3 -9.74 -4.32 33.11
N PRO A 4 -11.00 -3.97 32.77
CA PRO A 4 -11.88 -4.90 32.08
C PRO A 4 -11.20 -5.32 30.78
N ALA A 5 -11.05 -6.63 30.58
CA ALA A 5 -10.50 -7.16 29.33
C ALA A 5 -11.32 -6.60 28.17
N ALA A 6 -10.64 -6.00 27.18
CA ALA A 6 -11.29 -5.49 25.99
C ALA A 6 -12.18 -6.59 25.38
N PRO A 7 -13.42 -6.28 24.95
CA PRO A 7 -14.32 -7.27 24.40
C PRO A 7 -13.62 -8.01 23.25
N ARG A 8 -13.60 -9.34 23.33
CA ARG A 8 -13.00 -10.17 22.28
C ARG A 8 -13.83 -9.99 21.01
N TYR A 9 -13.14 -9.75 19.89
CA TYR A 9 -13.77 -9.67 18.57
C TYR A 9 -14.57 -10.94 18.27
N THR A 10 -15.82 -10.76 17.84
CA THR A 10 -16.68 -11.83 17.36
C THR A 10 -16.66 -11.82 15.83
N PRO A 11 -16.36 -12.95 15.15
CA PRO A 11 -16.43 -13.05 13.70
C PRO A 11 -17.77 -12.59 13.14
N GLN A 12 -17.72 -11.75 12.10
CA GLN A 12 -18.91 -11.23 11.40
C GLN A 12 -18.78 -11.56 9.92
N ASP A 13 -19.87 -11.94 9.24
CA ASP A 13 -19.85 -12.16 7.79
C ASP A 13 -19.94 -10.85 6.99
N THR A 14 -20.24 -9.73 7.68
CA THR A 14 -20.33 -8.38 7.15
C THR A 14 -19.51 -7.42 8.01
N LEU A 15 -18.75 -6.54 7.37
CA LEU A 15 -18.13 -5.34 7.95
C LEU A 15 -18.45 -4.14 7.08
N PHE A 16 -17.95 -2.96 7.43
CA PHE A 16 -18.25 -1.72 6.73
C PHE A 16 -16.98 -1.02 6.26
N LEU A 17 -17.00 -0.55 5.02
CA LEU A 17 -15.93 0.23 4.42
C LEU A 17 -16.22 1.72 4.60
N TRP A 18 -15.20 2.47 4.98
CA TRP A 18 -15.28 3.91 5.26
C TRP A 18 -14.17 4.67 4.53
N LEU A 19 -14.47 5.89 4.10
CA LEU A 19 -13.48 6.86 3.63
C LEU A 19 -12.97 7.70 4.80
N LEU A 20 -11.66 7.79 4.93
CA LEU A 20 -10.94 8.52 5.99
C LEU A 20 -10.12 9.68 5.45
N ALA A 21 -10.51 10.25 4.30
CA ALA A 21 -9.82 11.39 3.70
C ALA A 21 -9.71 12.59 4.68
N VAL A 22 -10.71 12.74 5.55
CA VAL A 22 -10.68 13.59 6.74
C VAL A 22 -10.96 12.69 7.95
N PRO A 23 -9.94 12.25 8.71
CA PRO A 23 -10.11 11.28 9.79
C PRO A 23 -11.13 11.67 10.87
N GLU A 24 -11.34 12.97 11.10
CA GLU A 24 -12.32 13.51 12.05
C GLU A 24 -13.77 13.41 11.52
N ARG A 25 -13.95 13.15 10.23
CA ARG A 25 -15.25 13.04 9.54
C ARG A 25 -15.26 11.82 8.63
N PRO A 26 -15.17 10.60 9.19
CA PRO A 26 -15.22 9.38 8.41
C PRO A 26 -16.57 9.28 7.69
N LEU A 27 -16.56 8.85 6.43
CA LEU A 27 -17.77 8.67 5.62
C LEU A 27 -18.00 7.20 5.30
N LEU A 28 -19.21 6.70 5.52
CA LEU A 28 -19.58 5.33 5.16
C LEU A 28 -19.58 5.20 3.63
N ILE A 29 -18.81 4.24 3.12
CA ILE A 29 -18.80 3.89 1.70
C ILE A 29 -19.83 2.79 1.42
N GLY A 30 -19.85 1.76 2.26
CA GLY A 30 -20.70 0.59 2.03
C GLY A 30 -20.36 -0.61 2.90
N GLU A 31 -20.95 -1.73 2.52
CA GLU A 31 -20.81 -3.02 3.20
C GLU A 31 -19.75 -3.89 2.50
N LEU A 32 -18.95 -4.57 3.31
CA LEU A 32 -18.03 -5.61 2.90
C LEU A 32 -18.58 -6.96 3.34
N ASN A 33 -18.83 -7.88 2.40
CA ASN A 33 -19.39 -9.20 2.72
C ASN A 33 -18.43 -10.33 2.35
N THR A 34 -18.48 -11.42 3.12
CA THR A 34 -17.67 -12.60 2.85
C THR A 34 -18.22 -13.38 1.65
N VAL A 35 -17.37 -13.60 0.63
CA VAL A 35 -17.70 -14.43 -0.54
C VAL A 35 -17.05 -15.81 -0.38
N ARG A 36 -17.78 -16.76 0.23
CA ARG A 36 -17.23 -18.06 0.65
C ARG A 36 -16.66 -18.90 -0.50
N THR A 37 -17.28 -18.86 -1.68
CA THR A 37 -16.85 -19.64 -2.86
C THR A 37 -15.48 -19.20 -3.40
N LEU A 38 -15.16 -17.91 -3.29
CA LEU A 38 -13.89 -17.33 -3.72
C LEU A 38 -12.92 -17.12 -2.56
N ARG A 39 -13.36 -17.35 -1.31
CA ARG A 39 -12.65 -16.92 -0.09
C ARG A 39 -12.28 -15.42 -0.14
N GLY A 40 -13.14 -14.63 -0.78
CA GLY A 40 -12.92 -13.23 -1.06
C GLY A 40 -13.87 -12.31 -0.31
N VAL A 41 -13.82 -11.02 -0.63
CA VAL A 41 -14.68 -9.99 -0.04
C VAL A 41 -15.34 -9.16 -1.14
N SER A 42 -16.67 -9.08 -1.10
CA SER A 42 -17.45 -8.21 -1.98
C SER A 42 -17.62 -6.81 -1.39
N LEU A 43 -18.01 -5.86 -2.22
CA LEU A 43 -18.42 -4.51 -1.81
C LEU A 43 -19.84 -4.23 -2.30
N ARG A 44 -20.69 -3.70 -1.44
CA ARG A 44 -21.98 -3.08 -1.82
C ARG A 44 -22.00 -1.65 -1.32
N TYR A 45 -22.14 -0.68 -2.22
CA TYR A 45 -22.21 0.72 -1.83
C TYR A 45 -23.44 1.02 -0.98
N ASP A 46 -23.27 1.89 0.02
CA ASP A 46 -24.37 2.46 0.78
C ASP A 46 -25.15 3.47 -0.08
N ALA A 47 -26.45 3.60 0.17
CA ALA A 47 -27.31 4.53 -0.58
C ALA A 47 -26.80 5.97 -0.51
N SER A 48 -26.28 6.40 0.64
CA SER A 48 -25.73 7.75 0.81
C SER A 48 -24.43 7.97 0.04
N TRP A 49 -23.64 6.92 -0.17
CA TRP A 49 -22.44 6.95 -1.00
C TRP A 49 -22.76 7.00 -2.49
N LEU A 50 -23.80 6.28 -2.93
CA LEU A 50 -24.27 6.34 -4.32
C LEU A 50 -24.71 7.75 -4.74
N GLU A 51 -25.25 8.54 -3.81
CA GLU A 51 -25.71 9.91 -4.07
C GLU A 51 -24.58 10.95 -4.12
N ARG A 52 -23.54 10.80 -3.29
CA ARG A 52 -22.57 11.88 -3.00
C ARG A 52 -21.11 11.46 -3.08
N GLY A 53 -20.85 10.16 -3.21
CA GLY A 53 -19.52 9.58 -3.24
C GLY A 53 -18.91 9.59 -4.63
N PHE A 54 -17.94 8.70 -4.81
CA PHE A 54 -17.25 8.47 -6.09
C PHE A 54 -16.93 6.98 -6.25
N ALA A 55 -16.69 6.56 -7.49
CA ALA A 55 -16.23 5.21 -7.81
C ALA A 55 -14.81 5.02 -7.26
N LEU A 56 -14.58 4.00 -6.43
CA LEU A 56 -13.27 3.83 -5.78
C LEU A 56 -12.17 3.39 -6.75
N SER A 57 -12.56 2.68 -7.81
CA SER A 57 -11.77 2.24 -8.97
C SER A 57 -12.72 2.08 -10.17
N GLU A 58 -12.21 2.00 -11.40
CA GLU A 58 -13.04 1.98 -12.62
C GLU A 58 -13.98 0.76 -12.70
N ASP A 59 -13.66 -0.35 -12.02
CA ASP A 59 -14.46 -1.56 -11.90
C ASP A 59 -15.48 -1.54 -10.75
N LEU A 60 -15.56 -0.43 -10.01
CA LEU A 60 -16.54 -0.19 -8.95
C LEU A 60 -17.38 1.08 -9.26
N PRO A 61 -18.14 1.12 -10.37
CA PRO A 61 -19.02 2.25 -10.69
C PRO A 61 -20.09 2.47 -9.61
N LEU A 62 -20.58 3.71 -9.46
CA LEU A 62 -21.65 4.04 -8.51
C LEU A 62 -23.01 3.50 -8.98
N VAL A 63 -23.23 2.20 -8.79
CA VAL A 63 -24.50 1.53 -9.06
C VAL A 63 -24.93 0.67 -7.86
N PRO A 64 -26.24 0.51 -7.62
CA PRO A 64 -26.77 -0.22 -6.46
C PRO A 64 -26.70 -1.75 -6.66
N GLN A 65 -25.49 -2.28 -6.82
CA GLN A 65 -25.24 -3.71 -6.96
C GLN A 65 -24.14 -4.17 -5.99
N GLU A 66 -24.04 -5.48 -5.81
CA GLU A 66 -22.90 -6.09 -5.11
C GLU A 66 -21.78 -6.40 -6.11
N PHE A 67 -20.58 -5.90 -5.82
CA PHE A 67 -19.37 -6.16 -6.59
C PHE A 67 -18.64 -7.34 -5.98
N LEU A 68 -18.55 -8.43 -6.73
CA LEU A 68 -17.81 -9.62 -6.33
C LEU A 68 -16.32 -9.49 -6.71
N PRO A 69 -15.40 -10.08 -5.92
CA PRO A 69 -14.01 -10.19 -6.34
C PRO A 69 -13.90 -11.04 -7.60
N GLN A 70 -12.97 -10.69 -8.50
CA GLN A 70 -12.77 -11.42 -9.75
C GLN A 70 -11.94 -12.69 -9.57
N GLU A 71 -11.08 -12.72 -8.55
CA GLU A 71 -10.13 -13.80 -8.28
C GLU A 71 -10.33 -14.40 -6.88
N ARG A 72 -9.84 -15.63 -6.68
CA ARG A 72 -9.81 -16.23 -5.34
C ARG A 72 -8.88 -15.46 -4.41
N ASP A 73 -9.24 -15.41 -3.14
CA ASP A 73 -8.43 -14.78 -2.09
C ASP A 73 -8.18 -13.28 -2.33
N THR A 74 -9.12 -12.59 -3.02
CA THR A 74 -9.07 -11.15 -3.30
C THR A 74 -10.32 -10.42 -2.80
N ALA A 75 -10.22 -9.10 -2.67
CA ALA A 75 -11.36 -8.22 -2.46
C ALA A 75 -11.77 -7.51 -3.77
N ALA A 76 -12.98 -6.97 -3.82
CA ALA A 76 -13.47 -6.27 -4.99
C ALA A 76 -12.73 -4.94 -5.24
N GLY A 77 -12.21 -4.76 -6.46
CA GLY A 77 -11.59 -3.53 -6.96
C GLY A 77 -10.59 -2.89 -5.98
N ALA A 78 -10.74 -1.58 -5.75
CA ALA A 78 -9.91 -0.79 -4.81
C ALA A 78 -9.81 -1.33 -3.38
N VAL A 79 -10.75 -2.17 -2.94
CA VAL A 79 -10.68 -2.77 -1.59
C VAL A 79 -9.49 -3.74 -1.49
N ASP A 80 -9.03 -4.30 -2.60
CA ASP A 80 -7.92 -5.26 -2.62
C ASP A 80 -6.58 -4.63 -2.23
N ASP A 81 -6.39 -3.32 -2.48
CA ASP A 81 -5.22 -2.57 -2.04
C ASP A 81 -5.25 -2.22 -0.55
N ALA A 82 -6.41 -2.30 0.11
CA ALA A 82 -6.56 -2.05 1.53
C ALA A 82 -6.14 -3.25 2.40
N ARG A 83 -5.75 -4.37 1.78
CA ARG A 83 -5.32 -5.59 2.46
C ARG A 83 -3.95 -5.41 3.11
N PRO A 84 -3.69 -6.09 4.25
CA PRO A 84 -2.33 -6.21 4.75
C PRO A 84 -1.50 -7.05 3.77
N ASP A 85 -0.21 -6.74 3.69
CA ASP A 85 0.77 -7.54 2.98
C ASP A 85 1.14 -8.82 3.78
N ARG A 86 2.03 -9.66 3.25
CA ARG A 86 2.39 -10.94 3.91
C ARG A 86 2.96 -10.74 5.31
N TRP A 87 3.70 -9.64 5.50
CA TRP A 87 4.22 -9.25 6.80
C TRP A 87 3.09 -8.83 7.74
N GLY A 88 2.19 -7.95 7.30
CA GLY A 88 1.02 -7.52 8.06
C GLY A 88 0.13 -8.68 8.48
N GLU A 89 -0.15 -9.63 7.58
CA GLU A 89 -0.88 -10.85 7.93
C GLU A 89 -0.16 -11.68 9.00
N ARG A 90 1.18 -11.78 8.92
CA ARG A 90 1.99 -12.48 9.93
C ARG A 90 1.85 -11.79 11.29
N VAL A 91 1.94 -10.45 11.32
CA VAL A 91 1.73 -9.66 12.54
C VAL A 91 0.33 -9.89 13.11
N ILE A 92 -0.73 -9.87 12.29
CA ILE A 92 -2.11 -10.14 12.73
C ILE A 92 -2.22 -11.54 13.35
N ARG A 93 -1.70 -12.57 12.66
CA ARG A 93 -1.72 -13.95 13.17
C ARG A 93 -0.95 -14.09 14.48
N PHE A 94 0.14 -13.33 14.64
CA PHE A 94 1.02 -13.43 15.80
C PHE A 94 0.51 -12.64 17.01
N VAL A 95 0.05 -11.40 16.78
CA VAL A 95 -0.32 -10.42 17.82
C VAL A 95 -1.79 -10.51 18.18
N ASP A 96 -2.69 -10.44 17.19
CA ASP A 96 -4.14 -10.39 17.39
C ASP A 96 -4.74 -11.78 17.60
N LYS A 97 -4.18 -12.80 16.93
CA LYS A 97 -4.67 -14.20 16.98
C LYS A 97 -6.19 -14.29 16.85
N PRO A 98 -6.77 -13.74 15.76
CA PRO A 98 -8.21 -13.67 15.63
C PRO A 98 -8.82 -15.08 15.56
N PRO A 99 -10.05 -15.26 16.06
CA PRO A 99 -10.74 -16.56 16.07
C PRO A 99 -11.03 -17.12 14.67
N ARG A 100 -11.03 -16.25 13.65
CA ARG A 100 -11.16 -16.61 12.24
C ARG A 100 -10.13 -15.83 11.41
N LEU A 101 -9.52 -16.51 10.44
CA LEU A 101 -8.54 -15.93 9.53
C LEU A 101 -9.10 -15.87 8.11
N SER A 102 -10.19 -15.12 7.92
CA SER A 102 -10.69 -14.80 6.57
C SER A 102 -10.10 -13.49 6.06
N LEU A 103 -10.25 -13.22 4.76
CA LEU A 103 -9.85 -11.95 4.17
C LEU A 103 -10.56 -10.75 4.82
N LEU A 104 -11.82 -10.91 5.22
CA LEU A 104 -12.58 -9.88 5.91
C LEU A 104 -11.97 -9.53 7.28
N GLU A 105 -11.49 -10.53 8.02
CA GLU A 105 -10.76 -10.29 9.27
C GLU A 105 -9.40 -9.63 9.02
N TYR A 106 -8.64 -10.07 8.01
CA TYR A 106 -7.38 -9.40 7.69
C TYR A 106 -7.59 -7.93 7.35
N LEU A 107 -8.65 -7.61 6.60
CA LEU A 107 -9.07 -6.26 6.31
C LEU A 107 -9.40 -5.48 7.59
N TYR A 108 -10.08 -6.05 8.58
CA TYR A 108 -10.35 -5.36 9.85
C TYR A 108 -9.11 -5.20 10.74
N PHE A 109 -8.37 -6.29 10.96
CA PHE A 109 -7.24 -6.33 11.90
C PHE A 109 -6.00 -5.60 11.37
N ALA A 110 -5.92 -5.28 10.08
CA ALA A 110 -4.94 -4.33 9.57
C ALA A 110 -5.11 -2.91 10.18
N GLY A 111 -6.27 -2.61 10.77
CA GLY A 111 -6.61 -1.32 11.39
C GLY A 111 -6.56 -0.16 10.40
N ASP A 112 -6.62 1.06 10.90
CA ASP A 112 -6.94 2.23 10.09
C ASP A 112 -5.71 2.99 9.56
N ASP A 113 -4.50 2.72 10.05
CA ASP A 113 -3.27 3.35 9.54
C ASP A 113 -2.73 2.72 8.24
N ARG A 114 -3.55 1.94 7.52
CA ARG A 114 -3.19 1.39 6.20
C ARG A 114 -2.93 2.49 5.16
N PHE A 115 -2.30 2.08 4.07
CA PHE A 115 -2.01 2.96 2.94
C PHE A 115 -3.29 3.41 2.21
N GLY A 116 -3.32 4.66 1.77
CA GLY A 116 -4.49 5.31 1.19
C GLY A 116 -5.45 5.87 2.24
N ALA A 117 -6.72 6.01 1.85
CA ALA A 117 -7.76 6.64 2.67
C ALA A 117 -8.90 5.69 3.07
N LEU A 118 -8.77 4.38 2.81
CA LEU A 118 -9.80 3.41 3.16
C LEU A 118 -9.65 2.91 4.60
N GLY A 119 -10.77 2.69 5.27
CA GLY A 119 -10.85 2.14 6.61
C GLY A 119 -11.94 1.06 6.71
N VAL A 120 -11.75 0.10 7.60
CA VAL A 120 -12.71 -1.00 7.83
C VAL A 120 -13.24 -0.93 9.26
N SER A 121 -14.54 -1.13 9.43
CA SER A 121 -15.25 -1.00 10.69
C SER A 121 -16.24 -2.13 10.96
N THR A 122 -16.49 -2.39 12.23
CA THR A 122 -17.58 -3.25 12.72
C THR A 122 -18.96 -2.60 12.72
N SER A 123 -19.08 -1.30 12.42
CA SER A 123 -20.36 -0.58 12.44
C SER A 123 -20.57 0.28 11.20
N ALA A 124 -21.83 0.35 10.75
CA ALA A 124 -22.31 1.25 9.70
C ALA A 124 -22.60 2.66 10.22
N GLU A 125 -22.88 2.80 11.51
CA GLU A 125 -23.37 4.04 12.09
C GLU A 125 -22.23 4.93 12.58
N ARG A 126 -21.17 4.31 13.08
CA ARG A 126 -19.99 4.98 13.63
C ARG A 126 -18.74 4.25 13.19
N TYR A 127 -17.69 5.01 12.92
CA TYR A 127 -16.41 4.41 12.58
C TYR A 127 -15.74 3.78 13.80
N GLU A 128 -15.77 2.45 13.83
CA GLU A 128 -15.19 1.58 14.87
C GLU A 128 -14.12 0.66 14.24
N PRO A 129 -12.86 1.11 14.15
CA PRO A 129 -11.77 0.29 13.64
C PRO A 129 -11.10 -0.56 14.74
N ARG A 130 -10.25 -1.49 14.31
CA ARG A 130 -9.21 -2.06 15.17
C ARG A 130 -8.21 -0.95 15.52
N ARG A 131 -8.36 -0.35 16.70
CA ARG A 131 -7.49 0.74 17.20
C ARG A 131 -6.14 0.22 17.64
N PHE A 132 -5.05 0.83 17.18
CA PHE A 132 -3.72 0.61 17.73
C PHE A 132 -3.38 1.63 18.81
N SER A 133 -2.34 1.32 19.58
CA SER A 133 -1.69 2.32 20.44
C SER A 133 -1.02 3.40 19.58
N PRO A 134 -0.65 4.54 20.18
CA PRO A 134 0.14 5.55 19.49
C PRO A 134 1.37 4.95 18.82
N LEU A 135 1.71 5.46 17.63
CA LEU A 135 2.83 4.98 16.86
C LEU A 135 4.14 5.12 17.66
N PRO A 136 5.05 4.13 17.58
CA PRO A 136 6.37 4.24 18.17
C PRO A 136 7.13 5.42 17.56
N THR A 137 7.96 6.04 18.39
CA THR A 137 8.84 7.15 17.99
C THR A 137 10.16 6.64 17.40
N LEU A 138 10.93 7.53 16.78
CA LEU A 138 12.28 7.20 16.29
C LEU A 138 13.19 6.61 17.38
N GLN A 139 13.09 7.07 18.63
CA GLN A 139 13.88 6.55 19.75
C GLN A 139 13.54 5.09 20.08
N GLU A 140 12.33 4.63 19.75
CA GLU A 140 11.87 3.26 19.97
C GLU A 140 12.25 2.33 18.80
N ALA A 141 12.84 2.83 17.71
CA ALA A 141 13.20 2.03 16.54
C ALA A 141 14.05 0.77 16.84
N PRO A 142 15.06 0.80 17.75
CA PRO A 142 15.79 -0.40 18.12
C PRO A 142 14.91 -1.46 18.81
N ALA A 143 13.96 -1.02 19.65
CA ALA A 143 13.02 -1.93 20.31
C ALA A 143 12.02 -2.53 19.31
N VAL A 144 11.57 -1.75 18.33
CA VAL A 144 10.74 -2.23 17.22
C VAL A 144 11.50 -3.28 16.40
N HIS A 145 12.77 -3.04 16.08
CA HIS A 145 13.60 -3.99 15.35
C HIS A 145 13.74 -5.33 16.08
N GLU A 146 13.97 -5.30 17.39
CA GLU A 146 14.04 -6.51 18.21
C GLU A 146 12.71 -7.30 18.20
N LEU A 147 11.57 -6.60 18.26
CA LEU A 147 10.26 -7.23 18.15
C LEU A 147 10.02 -7.85 16.78
N VAL A 148 10.44 -7.17 15.72
CA VAL A 148 10.40 -7.71 14.35
C VAL A 148 11.16 -9.04 14.28
N ARG A 149 12.37 -9.11 14.85
CA ARG A 149 13.17 -10.34 14.91
C ARG A 149 12.45 -11.46 15.66
N LYS A 150 11.84 -11.14 16.81
CA LYS A 150 11.05 -12.12 17.58
C LYS A 150 9.85 -12.64 16.81
N VAL A 151 9.12 -11.78 16.10
CA VAL A 151 8.00 -12.19 15.26
C VAL A 151 8.46 -13.07 14.09
N LEU A 152 9.61 -12.76 13.47
CA LEU A 152 10.20 -13.62 12.44
C LEU A 152 10.59 -15.00 12.97
N ALA A 153 11.17 -15.04 14.18
CA ALA A 153 11.59 -16.26 14.87
C ALA A 153 10.44 -17.03 15.55
N ASN A 154 9.21 -16.50 15.53
CA ASN A 154 8.06 -17.00 16.30
C ASN A 154 8.32 -17.08 17.82
N GLU A 155 9.16 -16.18 18.34
CA GLU A 155 9.46 -16.07 19.77
C GLU A 155 8.40 -15.23 20.49
N PRO A 156 8.01 -15.60 21.72
CA PRO A 156 7.01 -14.85 22.47
C PRO A 156 7.44 -13.41 22.73
N ILE A 157 6.54 -12.46 22.50
CA ILE A 157 6.73 -11.04 22.83
C ILE A 157 5.91 -10.66 24.07
N PRO A 158 6.45 -9.84 25.00
CA PRO A 158 5.70 -9.33 26.14
C PRO A 158 4.48 -8.52 25.70
N ASP A 159 3.34 -8.67 26.40
CA ASP A 159 2.09 -7.97 26.06
C ASP A 159 2.26 -6.44 26.02
N ALA A 160 3.04 -5.88 26.96
CA ALA A 160 3.33 -4.44 27.00
C ALA A 160 4.09 -3.92 25.77
N GLN A 161 4.78 -4.80 25.03
CA GLN A 161 5.56 -4.46 23.85
C GLN A 161 4.79 -4.67 22.54
N LYS A 162 3.64 -5.36 22.57
CA LYS A 162 2.78 -5.55 21.38
C LYS A 162 2.34 -4.23 20.76
N ARG A 163 2.26 -3.16 21.54
CA ARG A 163 1.91 -1.82 21.06
C ARG A 163 2.88 -1.25 20.02
N LEU A 164 4.12 -1.73 20.00
CA LEU A 164 5.21 -1.23 19.16
C LEU A 164 5.21 -1.86 17.76
N ILE A 165 4.33 -2.83 17.51
CA ILE A 165 4.21 -3.50 16.23
C ILE A 165 2.75 -3.46 15.77
N SER A 166 2.53 -2.89 14.60
CA SER A 166 1.21 -2.84 13.96
C SER A 166 1.27 -3.51 12.59
N PRO A 167 0.21 -4.22 12.19
CA PRO A 167 0.07 -4.70 10.83
C PRO A 167 -0.26 -3.55 9.87
N GLY A 168 0.21 -3.64 8.63
CA GLY A 168 -0.41 -2.92 7.50
C GLY A 168 0.14 -1.52 7.22
N VAL A 169 1.21 -1.44 6.41
CA VAL A 169 1.83 -0.14 6.11
C VAL A 169 1.94 0.18 4.62
N THR A 170 1.83 -0.80 3.72
CA THR A 170 2.11 -0.57 2.29
C THR A 170 1.23 -1.40 1.38
N MET A 171 1.11 -0.96 0.12
CA MET A 171 0.40 -1.64 -0.97
C MET A 171 1.17 -2.87 -1.52
N GLY A 172 1.88 -3.63 -0.68
CA GLY A 172 2.67 -4.79 -1.12
C GLY A 172 3.96 -5.03 -0.33
N GLY A 173 4.66 -6.12 -0.68
CA GLY A 173 5.93 -6.55 -0.10
C GLY A 173 5.83 -7.69 0.93
N ALA A 174 6.95 -8.36 1.19
CA ALA A 174 7.05 -9.41 2.21
C ALA A 174 7.99 -9.05 3.37
N ARG A 175 8.84 -8.03 3.17
CA ARG A 175 9.85 -7.63 4.14
C ARG A 175 9.24 -7.01 5.39
N PRO A 176 9.88 -7.20 6.56
CA PRO A 176 9.42 -6.60 7.80
C PRO A 176 9.39 -5.09 7.75
N LYS A 177 8.28 -4.53 8.24
CA LYS A 177 8.09 -3.09 8.30
C LYS A 177 7.22 -2.68 9.49
N ALA A 178 7.38 -1.45 9.94
CA ALA A 178 6.55 -0.86 10.98
C ALA A 178 6.23 0.61 10.65
N LEU A 179 5.18 1.14 11.25
CA LEU A 179 4.89 2.57 11.25
C LEU A 179 5.53 3.24 12.45
N LEU A 180 6.27 4.32 12.22
CA LEU A 180 6.80 5.18 13.27
C LEU A 180 6.31 6.61 13.07
N ASP A 181 6.13 7.32 14.19
CA ASP A 181 6.07 8.78 14.22
C ASP A 181 7.49 9.34 14.30
N ILE A 182 7.85 10.18 13.33
CA ILE A 182 9.12 10.89 13.32
C ILE A 182 8.81 12.37 13.13
N SER A 183 8.90 13.12 14.24
CA SER A 183 8.62 14.56 14.28
C SER A 183 7.19 14.93 13.87
N GLY A 184 6.19 14.15 14.29
CA GLY A 184 4.77 14.39 14.01
C GLY A 184 4.31 13.95 12.62
N GLU A 185 5.17 13.22 11.90
CA GLU A 185 4.91 12.69 10.57
C GLU A 185 4.98 11.16 10.61
N GLN A 186 4.16 10.49 9.80
CA GLN A 186 4.13 9.04 9.72
C GLN A 186 5.15 8.51 8.71
N TRP A 187 5.96 7.53 9.13
CA TRP A 187 6.99 6.90 8.30
C TRP A 187 6.85 5.39 8.29
N VAL A 188 7.05 4.81 7.11
CA VAL A 188 7.19 3.37 6.93
C VAL A 188 8.65 3.01 7.15
N VAL A 189 8.95 2.26 8.20
CA VAL A 189 10.31 1.81 8.50
C VAL A 189 10.47 0.37 8.07
N LYS A 190 11.34 0.12 7.08
CA LYS A 190 11.68 -1.21 6.58
C LYS A 190 12.94 -1.70 7.29
N PHE A 191 12.90 -2.93 7.79
CA PHE A 191 14.01 -3.56 8.49
C PHE A 191 14.64 -4.66 7.62
N SER A 192 15.95 -4.86 7.78
CA SER A 192 16.63 -6.02 7.21
C SER A 192 16.21 -7.31 7.93
N GLU A 193 16.21 -8.42 7.19
CA GLU A 193 16.00 -9.78 7.69
C GLU A 193 17.32 -10.48 8.07
N GLY A 194 18.42 -9.74 8.13
CA GLY A 194 19.76 -10.28 8.37
C GLY A 194 20.49 -10.68 7.08
N GLU A 195 20.11 -10.10 5.94
CA GLU A 195 20.83 -10.30 4.68
C GLU A 195 22.29 -9.80 4.80
N PRO A 196 23.25 -10.44 4.10
CA PRO A 196 24.66 -10.00 4.12
C PRO A 196 24.88 -8.58 3.58
N ILE A 197 23.94 -8.10 2.76
CA ILE A 197 23.97 -6.79 2.12
C ILE A 197 22.99 -5.88 2.86
N ASP A 198 23.43 -4.66 3.16
CA ASP A 198 22.60 -3.64 3.82
C ASP A 198 21.56 -3.04 2.85
N ALA A 199 20.55 -3.83 2.52
CA ALA A 199 19.49 -3.47 1.59
C ALA A 199 18.77 -2.16 1.98
N PRO A 200 18.46 -1.88 3.27
CA PRO A 200 17.89 -0.60 3.68
C PRO A 200 18.77 0.60 3.33
N LEU A 201 20.08 0.52 3.58
CA LEU A 201 20.99 1.61 3.22
C LEU A 201 21.14 1.77 1.70
N ILE A 202 21.13 0.66 0.94
CA ILE A 202 21.14 0.70 -0.53
C ILE A 202 19.86 1.31 -1.07
N GLU A 203 18.69 1.00 -0.50
CA GLU A 203 17.41 1.62 -0.88
C GLU A 203 17.49 3.14 -0.70
N HIS A 204 17.99 3.62 0.45
CA HIS A 204 18.20 5.06 0.66
C HIS A 204 19.15 5.69 -0.36
N ALA A 205 20.28 5.03 -0.66
CA ALA A 205 21.24 5.50 -1.65
C ALA A 205 20.64 5.55 -3.06
N THR A 206 19.86 4.54 -3.44
CA THR A 206 19.19 4.43 -4.73
C THR A 206 18.09 5.47 -4.90
N MET A 207 17.29 5.69 -3.85
CA MET A 207 16.29 6.76 -3.80
C MET A 207 16.94 8.13 -3.95
N THR A 208 18.11 8.33 -3.33
CA THR A 208 18.91 9.56 -3.51
C THR A 208 19.42 9.71 -4.94
N LEU A 209 19.86 8.62 -5.57
CA LEU A 209 20.30 8.61 -6.97
C LEU A 209 19.12 8.93 -7.93
N ALA A 210 17.95 8.34 -7.69
CA ALA A 210 16.74 8.61 -8.46
C ALA A 210 16.33 10.09 -8.38
N ALA A 211 16.40 10.69 -7.18
CA ALA A 211 16.17 12.12 -7.00
C ALA A 211 17.13 12.97 -7.85
N ARG A 212 18.43 12.63 -7.84
CA ARG A 212 19.46 13.29 -8.67
C ARG A 212 19.24 13.08 -10.17
N ALA A 213 18.61 11.97 -10.56
CA ALA A 213 18.21 11.70 -11.93
C ALA A 213 16.92 12.45 -12.35
N GLY A 214 16.33 13.28 -11.47
CA GLY A 214 15.11 14.02 -11.77
C GLY A 214 13.83 13.20 -11.64
N ILE A 215 13.85 12.12 -10.85
CA ILE A 215 12.65 11.38 -10.45
C ILE A 215 12.17 11.95 -9.12
N ARG A 216 10.88 12.25 -9.02
CA ARG A 216 10.25 12.65 -7.77
C ARG A 216 10.09 11.41 -6.88
N VAL A 217 10.83 11.37 -5.78
CA VAL A 217 10.89 10.23 -4.84
C VAL A 217 10.26 10.57 -3.50
N ALA A 218 9.76 9.55 -2.80
CA ALA A 218 9.41 9.68 -1.39
C ALA A 218 10.66 10.02 -0.57
N GLN A 219 10.50 10.86 0.45
CA GLN A 219 11.62 11.20 1.32
C GLN A 219 12.05 9.94 2.10
N THR A 220 13.36 9.66 2.11
CA THR A 220 13.92 8.53 2.85
C THR A 220 14.95 8.98 3.87
N MET A 221 15.07 8.23 4.97
CA MET A 221 16.04 8.45 6.03
C MET A 221 16.59 7.11 6.52
N PRO A 222 17.92 6.88 6.49
CA PRO A 222 18.51 5.70 7.07
C PRO A 222 18.52 5.83 8.60
N ILE A 223 18.15 4.75 9.29
CA ILE A 223 18.17 4.64 10.74
C ILE A 223 19.25 3.63 11.10
N ARG A 224 20.29 4.08 11.80
CA ARG A 224 21.34 3.19 12.27
C ARG A 224 20.82 2.34 13.44
N LEU A 225 20.98 1.03 13.32
CA LEU A 225 20.65 0.06 14.36
C LEU A 225 21.93 -0.49 14.99
N VAL A 226 21.79 -1.42 15.95
CA VAL A 226 22.94 -2.13 16.52
C VAL A 226 23.69 -2.90 15.44
N ASP A 227 22.94 -3.64 14.62
CA ASP A 227 23.44 -4.37 13.46
C ASP A 227 22.79 -3.80 12.18
N GLY A 228 23.60 -3.12 11.34
CA GLY A 228 23.14 -2.56 10.06
C GLY A 228 22.21 -1.35 10.19
N HIS A 229 21.30 -1.21 9.21
CA HIS A 229 20.37 -0.09 9.12
C HIS A 229 18.93 -0.56 8.90
N ALA A 230 17.98 0.29 9.27
CA ALA A 230 16.65 0.33 8.71
C ALA A 230 16.53 1.56 7.79
N VAL A 231 15.51 1.58 6.92
CA VAL A 231 15.19 2.74 6.09
C VAL A 231 13.77 3.19 6.38
N ALA A 232 13.63 4.45 6.78
CA ALA A 232 12.35 5.12 6.93
C ALA A 232 11.97 5.78 5.60
N VAL A 233 10.75 5.54 5.14
CA VAL A 233 10.16 6.17 3.95
C VAL A 233 8.95 7.00 4.40
N LYS A 234 8.97 8.31 4.16
CA LYS A 234 7.89 9.20 4.55
C LYS A 234 6.63 8.85 3.77
N ARG A 235 5.50 8.75 4.46
CA ARG A 235 4.20 8.53 3.82
C ARG A 235 3.81 9.74 3.00
N PHE A 236 3.49 9.52 1.73
CA PHE A 236 3.05 10.56 0.80
C PHE A 236 1.52 10.59 0.63
N ASP A 237 0.82 9.59 1.18
CA ASP A 237 -0.64 9.49 1.27
C ASP A 237 -1.21 10.13 2.56
N ARG A 238 -0.37 10.85 3.30
CA ARG A 238 -0.70 11.66 4.48
C ARG A 238 -0.29 13.10 4.20
N GLN A 239 -1.24 14.03 4.20
CA GLN A 239 -0.99 15.44 3.82
C GLN A 239 -1.81 16.38 4.68
N GLY A 240 -1.17 17.16 5.56
CA GLY A 240 -1.84 18.19 6.36
C GLY A 240 -2.99 17.66 7.22
N GLY A 241 -2.83 16.49 7.85
CA GLY A 241 -3.88 15.80 8.62
C GLY A 241 -4.90 15.05 7.76
N ARG A 242 -4.86 15.19 6.44
CA ARG A 242 -5.73 14.49 5.49
C ARG A 242 -5.09 13.20 4.99
N ARG A 243 -5.91 12.28 4.52
CA ARG A 243 -5.49 11.05 3.84
C ARG A 243 -5.88 11.12 2.38
N VAL A 244 -4.98 10.69 1.50
CA VAL A 244 -5.22 10.70 0.05
C VAL A 244 -5.65 9.31 -0.38
N HIS A 245 -6.75 9.21 -1.14
CA HIS A 245 -7.12 7.92 -1.74
C HIS A 245 -6.05 7.51 -2.74
N ALA A 246 -5.77 6.21 -2.81
CA ALA A 246 -4.67 5.72 -3.62
C ALA A 246 -5.01 4.35 -4.20
N LEU A 247 -4.51 4.10 -5.39
CA LEU A 247 -4.63 2.85 -6.12
C LEU A 247 -3.24 2.40 -6.57
N SER A 248 -2.90 1.14 -6.36
CA SER A 248 -1.76 0.53 -7.03
C SER A 248 -2.03 0.44 -8.53
N ALA A 249 -0.97 0.39 -9.36
CA ALA A 249 -1.14 0.12 -10.78
C ALA A 249 -1.76 -1.28 -11.01
N CYS A 250 -1.62 -2.22 -10.06
CA CYS A 250 -2.33 -3.51 -10.07
C CYS A 250 -3.84 -3.30 -10.21
N VAL A 251 -4.44 -2.61 -9.24
CA VAL A 251 -5.88 -2.38 -9.21
C VAL A 251 -6.30 -1.48 -10.37
N ALA A 252 -5.55 -0.41 -10.63
CA ALA A 252 -5.92 0.56 -11.64
C ALA A 252 -5.94 -0.03 -13.06
N LEU A 253 -4.95 -0.87 -13.41
CA LEU A 253 -4.89 -1.54 -14.72
C LEU A 253 -5.88 -2.69 -14.83
N LYS A 254 -6.06 -3.51 -13.78
CA LYS A 254 -7.11 -4.54 -13.75
C LYS A 254 -8.50 -3.93 -13.94
N ALA A 255 -8.78 -2.82 -13.25
CA ALA A 255 -10.05 -2.12 -13.34
C ALA A 255 -10.31 -1.56 -14.75
N ALA A 256 -9.26 -1.15 -15.45
CA ALA A 256 -9.33 -0.70 -16.85
C ALA A 256 -9.37 -1.85 -17.87
N GLY A 257 -9.21 -3.11 -17.44
CA GLY A 257 -9.10 -4.28 -18.33
C GLY A 257 -7.81 -4.31 -19.15
N GLU A 258 -6.76 -3.65 -18.67
CA GLU A 258 -5.48 -3.48 -19.36
C GLU A 258 -4.41 -4.44 -18.80
N PRO A 259 -3.45 -4.92 -19.62
CA PRO A 259 -2.31 -5.68 -19.11
C PRO A 259 -1.38 -4.82 -18.24
N PHE A 260 -0.53 -5.49 -17.45
CA PHE A 260 0.46 -4.81 -16.61
C PHE A 260 1.64 -4.30 -17.43
N GLY A 261 1.62 -3.00 -17.75
CA GLY A 261 2.66 -2.38 -18.55
C GLY A 261 2.82 -0.88 -18.28
N TYR A 262 4.04 -0.42 -18.52
CA TYR A 262 4.37 1.00 -18.51
C TYR A 262 3.57 1.80 -19.56
N PRO A 263 3.41 1.32 -20.82
CA PRO A 263 2.60 2.03 -21.80
C PRO A 263 1.12 2.12 -21.40
N GLU A 264 0.55 1.05 -20.86
CA GLU A 264 -0.83 1.01 -20.38
C GLU A 264 -1.05 1.99 -19.23
N LEU A 265 -0.14 2.01 -18.25
CA LEU A 265 -0.22 2.96 -17.14
C LEU A 265 -0.05 4.41 -17.62
N ALA A 266 0.78 4.65 -18.64
CA ALA A 266 0.91 5.96 -19.26
C ALA A 266 -0.39 6.39 -19.98
N GLN A 267 -1.08 5.47 -20.68
CA GLN A 267 -2.38 5.77 -21.27
C GLN A 267 -3.44 6.04 -20.21
N LEU A 268 -3.40 5.33 -19.08
CA LEU A 268 -4.31 5.59 -17.97
C LEU A 268 -4.09 7.00 -17.38
N LEU A 269 -2.83 7.40 -17.17
CA LEU A 269 -2.48 8.77 -16.77
C LEU A 269 -2.95 9.81 -17.80
N ARG A 270 -2.87 9.50 -19.10
CA ARG A 270 -3.37 10.39 -20.15
C ARG A 270 -4.89 10.57 -20.09
N ARG A 271 -5.63 9.49 -19.81
CA ARG A 271 -7.11 9.51 -19.75
C ARG A 271 -7.65 10.12 -18.46
N ARG A 272 -6.98 9.86 -17.33
CA ARG A 272 -7.48 10.17 -15.98
C ARG A 272 -6.68 11.26 -15.26
N GLY A 273 -5.53 11.66 -15.77
CA GLY A 273 -4.71 12.70 -15.16
C GLY A 273 -5.22 14.11 -15.43
N VAL A 274 -4.64 15.08 -14.72
CA VAL A 274 -4.98 16.50 -14.89
C VAL A 274 -4.50 17.00 -16.26
N VAL A 275 -5.42 17.52 -17.07
CA VAL A 275 -5.13 18.04 -18.42
C VAL A 275 -4.54 19.45 -18.39
N GLU A 276 -5.02 20.28 -17.46
CA GLU A 276 -4.56 21.66 -17.30
C GLU A 276 -3.04 21.71 -17.07
N GLY A 277 -2.37 22.62 -17.78
CA GLY A 277 -0.92 22.81 -17.66
C GLY A 277 -0.05 21.61 -18.12
N ASP A 278 -0.59 20.68 -18.91
CA ASP A 278 0.14 19.49 -19.40
C ASP A 278 0.61 18.54 -18.26
N VAL A 279 -0.08 18.58 -17.12
CA VAL A 279 0.31 17.82 -15.91
C VAL A 279 0.33 16.31 -16.17
N HIS A 280 -0.68 15.75 -16.84
CA HIS A 280 -0.70 14.32 -17.20
C HIS A 280 0.51 13.91 -18.06
N THR A 281 0.88 14.70 -19.07
CA THR A 281 2.06 14.41 -19.91
C THR A 281 3.36 14.51 -19.11
N ALA A 282 3.49 15.50 -18.21
CA ALA A 282 4.64 15.59 -17.31
C ALA A 282 4.77 14.32 -16.44
N GLN A 283 3.66 13.78 -15.96
CA GLN A 283 3.63 12.53 -15.22
C GLN A 283 3.96 11.31 -16.09
N MET A 284 3.47 11.23 -17.33
CA MET A 284 3.86 10.18 -18.28
C MET A 284 5.37 10.22 -18.56
N ARG A 285 5.96 11.41 -18.71
CA ARG A 285 7.42 11.58 -18.86
C ARG A 285 8.17 11.10 -17.61
N GLU A 286 7.64 11.36 -16.42
CA GLU A 286 8.21 10.87 -15.17
C GLU A 286 8.11 9.33 -15.07
N LEU A 287 6.98 8.73 -15.45
CA LEU A 287 6.82 7.28 -15.51
C LEU A 287 7.84 6.63 -16.47
N PHE A 288 8.01 7.20 -17.66
CA PHE A 288 9.03 6.76 -18.60
C PHE A 288 10.44 6.85 -17.99
N ARG A 289 10.74 7.93 -17.26
CA ARG A 289 12.02 8.07 -16.55
C ARG A 289 12.22 7.00 -15.48
N ARG A 290 11.16 6.62 -14.73
CA ARG A 290 11.21 5.52 -13.75
C ARG A 290 11.50 4.19 -14.43
N MET A 291 10.84 3.89 -15.56
CA MET A 291 11.10 2.68 -16.36
C MET A 291 12.57 2.59 -16.77
N VAL A 292 13.10 3.64 -17.38
CA VAL A 292 14.51 3.68 -17.81
C VAL A 292 15.45 3.56 -16.61
N PHE A 293 15.13 4.23 -15.50
CA PHE A 293 15.93 4.13 -14.28
C PHE A 293 15.98 2.70 -13.75
N ASN A 294 14.81 2.03 -13.60
CA ASN A 294 14.70 0.64 -13.16
C ASN A 294 15.49 -0.33 -14.06
N ILE A 295 15.44 -0.14 -15.38
CA ILE A 295 16.25 -0.90 -16.35
C ILE A 295 17.75 -0.71 -16.08
N LEU A 296 18.21 0.54 -15.93
CA LEU A 296 19.65 0.85 -15.78
C LEU A 296 20.24 0.39 -14.45
N MET A 297 19.43 0.33 -13.40
CA MET A 297 19.86 -0.11 -12.06
C MET A 297 19.60 -1.60 -11.79
N ASP A 298 19.09 -2.36 -12.77
CA ASP A 298 18.69 -3.75 -12.62
C ASP A 298 17.68 -3.96 -11.46
N ASN A 299 16.68 -3.07 -11.35
CA ASN A 299 15.54 -3.29 -10.46
C ASN A 299 14.52 -4.16 -11.18
N THR A 300 14.64 -5.48 -11.01
CA THR A 300 13.77 -6.47 -11.67
C THR A 300 12.58 -6.90 -10.79
N ASP A 301 12.41 -6.27 -9.63
CA ASP A 301 11.27 -6.46 -8.72
C ASP A 301 10.26 -5.31 -8.82
N ASP A 302 10.35 -4.51 -9.91
CA ASP A 302 9.45 -3.39 -10.19
C ASP A 302 8.08 -3.84 -10.70
N HIS A 303 7.32 -4.51 -9.84
CA HIS A 303 5.97 -4.97 -10.14
C HIS A 303 4.93 -3.86 -10.00
N GLU A 304 3.72 -4.10 -10.49
CA GLU A 304 2.61 -3.13 -10.57
C GLU A 304 2.18 -2.53 -9.20
N LYS A 305 2.52 -3.19 -8.09
CA LYS A 305 2.29 -2.67 -6.72
C LYS A 305 3.29 -1.61 -6.24
N ASN A 306 4.43 -1.45 -6.95
CA ASN A 306 5.44 -0.42 -6.66
C ASN A 306 5.13 0.91 -7.36
N HIS A 307 4.09 0.93 -8.19
CA HIS A 307 3.56 2.14 -8.82
C HIS A 307 2.20 2.46 -8.23
N VAL A 308 2.02 3.68 -7.72
CA VAL A 308 0.79 4.11 -7.07
C VAL A 308 0.27 5.39 -7.72
N LEU A 309 -1.05 5.43 -7.91
CA LEU A 309 -1.81 6.58 -8.33
C LEU A 309 -2.54 7.15 -7.12
N LEU A 310 -2.21 8.37 -6.73
CA LEU A 310 -2.97 9.19 -5.81
C LEU A 310 -4.19 9.75 -6.55
N VAL A 311 -5.35 9.64 -5.92
CA VAL A 311 -6.63 10.08 -6.49
C VAL A 311 -7.11 11.31 -5.74
N ASP A 312 -7.29 12.41 -6.48
CA ASP A 312 -7.79 13.66 -5.91
C ASP A 312 -9.33 13.66 -5.76
N GLU A 313 -9.88 14.73 -5.18
CA GLU A 313 -11.33 14.87 -4.99
C GLU A 313 -12.09 14.94 -6.32
N ALA A 314 -11.44 15.40 -7.39
CA ALA A 314 -11.99 15.45 -8.75
C ALA A 314 -11.79 14.12 -9.51
N GLN A 315 -11.30 13.08 -8.83
CA GLN A 315 -11.05 11.73 -9.38
C GLN A 315 -9.98 11.69 -10.47
N HIS A 316 -9.08 12.67 -10.48
CA HIS A 316 -7.89 12.62 -11.31
C HIS A 316 -6.83 11.72 -10.71
N TYR A 317 -6.08 11.05 -11.57
CA TYR A 317 -4.96 10.22 -11.19
C TYR A 317 -3.65 11.01 -11.25
N ALA A 318 -2.89 10.92 -10.17
CA ALA A 318 -1.54 11.46 -10.09
C ALA A 318 -0.56 10.40 -9.57
N LEU A 319 0.54 10.15 -10.27
CA LEU A 319 1.66 9.35 -9.79
C LEU A 319 2.09 9.82 -8.40
N SER A 320 2.09 8.89 -7.46
CA SER A 320 2.79 9.06 -6.20
C SER A 320 4.27 9.38 -6.45
N PRO A 321 5.00 9.96 -5.49
CA PRO A 321 6.46 9.86 -5.49
C PRO A 321 6.90 8.41 -5.65
N ALA A 322 8.00 8.16 -6.34
CA ALA A 322 8.59 6.82 -6.44
C ALA A 322 9.06 6.34 -5.06
N PHE A 323 9.00 5.05 -4.81
CA PHE A 323 9.42 4.38 -3.58
C PHE A 323 9.86 2.95 -3.90
N ASP A 324 10.48 2.25 -2.95
CA ASP A 324 10.93 0.86 -3.12
C ASP A 324 11.89 0.64 -4.31
N LEU A 325 12.79 1.59 -4.53
CA LEU A 325 13.81 1.47 -5.56
C LEU A 325 15.03 0.76 -4.99
N LEU A 326 15.20 -0.51 -5.35
CA LEU A 326 16.32 -1.33 -4.91
C LEU A 326 16.86 -2.18 -6.07
N PRO A 327 18.18 -2.16 -6.33
CA PRO A 327 18.78 -3.06 -7.31
C PRO A 327 18.54 -4.51 -6.91
N SER A 328 18.03 -5.32 -7.83
CA SER A 328 17.90 -6.76 -7.62
C SER A 328 19.25 -7.45 -7.79
N GLY A 329 20.09 -6.95 -8.71
CA GLY A 329 21.44 -7.47 -8.98
C GLY A 329 21.44 -8.90 -9.54
N GLN A 330 20.32 -9.32 -10.12
CA GLN A 330 20.11 -10.67 -10.65
C GLN A 330 20.37 -10.74 -12.16
N ALA A 331 20.42 -9.60 -12.84
CA ALA A 331 20.59 -9.49 -14.30
C ALA A 331 19.62 -10.40 -15.06
N LEU A 332 18.35 -10.47 -14.62
CA LEU A 332 17.33 -11.34 -15.21
C LEU A 332 17.05 -11.00 -16.68
N GLY A 333 17.31 -9.75 -17.09
CA GLY A 333 17.09 -9.27 -18.45
C GLY A 333 15.64 -8.94 -18.78
N TYR A 334 14.71 -9.08 -17.83
CA TYR A 334 13.31 -8.70 -17.97
C TYR A 334 12.78 -7.97 -16.73
N GLN A 335 11.81 -7.08 -16.94
CA GLN A 335 11.06 -6.35 -15.91
C GLN A 335 9.80 -7.12 -15.48
N GLN A 336 9.16 -6.75 -14.38
CA GLN A 336 7.88 -7.37 -13.98
C GLN A 336 6.70 -6.81 -14.78
N MET A 337 6.82 -5.57 -15.25
CA MET A 337 5.83 -4.92 -16.12
C MET A 337 6.33 -4.90 -17.57
N ARG A 338 5.38 -4.90 -18.50
CA ARG A 338 5.66 -4.70 -19.93
C ARG A 338 6.36 -3.35 -20.15
N VAL A 339 7.45 -3.38 -20.90
CA VAL A 339 8.32 -2.23 -21.21
C VAL A 339 7.96 -1.63 -22.57
N GLY A 340 7.77 -2.47 -23.59
CA GLY A 340 7.57 -2.01 -24.97
C GLY A 340 7.03 -3.11 -25.89
N THR A 341 7.41 -3.07 -27.17
CA THR A 341 7.01 -4.07 -28.18
C THR A 341 7.65 -5.44 -27.97
N HIS A 342 8.78 -5.50 -27.27
CA HIS A 342 9.44 -6.74 -26.88
C HIS A 342 9.05 -7.15 -25.45
N GLU A 343 7.76 -7.00 -25.14
CA GLU A 343 7.19 -7.30 -23.83
C GLU A 343 8.00 -6.66 -22.69
N ALA A 344 8.47 -7.48 -21.74
CA ALA A 344 9.18 -7.05 -20.55
C ALA A 344 10.72 -6.98 -20.71
N ASP A 345 11.27 -7.16 -21.92
CA ASP A 345 12.72 -7.12 -22.14
C ASP A 345 13.32 -5.81 -21.61
N SER A 346 14.26 -5.95 -20.68
CA SER A 346 14.85 -4.85 -19.91
C SER A 346 15.98 -4.18 -20.69
N THR A 347 15.65 -3.60 -21.85
CA THR A 347 16.61 -2.90 -22.72
C THR A 347 16.15 -1.49 -23.05
N LEU A 348 17.10 -0.58 -23.26
CA LEU A 348 16.78 0.79 -23.70
C LEU A 348 16.14 0.81 -25.09
N ALA A 349 16.51 -0.14 -25.96
CA ALA A 349 15.87 -0.26 -27.28
C ALA A 349 14.38 -0.60 -27.14
N ASN A 350 14.04 -1.56 -26.25
CA ASN A 350 12.65 -1.88 -25.97
C ASN A 350 11.91 -0.71 -25.31
N ALA A 351 12.51 -0.02 -24.35
CA ALA A 351 11.92 1.17 -23.72
C ALA A 351 11.52 2.25 -24.75
N MET A 352 12.31 2.42 -25.81
CA MET A 352 12.04 3.40 -26.88
C MET A 352 11.05 2.91 -27.94
N SER A 353 10.75 1.61 -28.01
CA SER A 353 10.01 0.98 -29.12
C SER A 353 8.58 1.50 -29.32
N MET A 354 7.97 2.11 -28.30
CA MET A 354 6.61 2.64 -28.32
C MET A 354 6.53 4.17 -28.13
N CYS A 355 7.66 4.87 -28.28
CA CYS A 355 7.72 6.33 -28.13
C CYS A 355 7.45 7.12 -29.43
N ALA A 356 7.13 6.43 -30.53
CA ALA A 356 6.99 7.00 -31.88
C ALA A 356 5.66 7.72 -32.10
#